data_AF-A0A843IKN6-F1
#
_entry.id   AF-A0A843IKN6-F1
#
_cell.length_a   1.000
_cell.length_b   1.000
_cell.length_c   1.000
_cell.angle_alpha   90.00
_cell.angle_beta   90.00
_cell.angle_gamma   90.00
#
_symmetry.space_group_name_H-M   'P 1'
#
loop_
_entity.id
_entity.type
_entity.pdbx_description
1 polymer ?
#
loop_
_entity_poly.entity_id
_entity_poly.type
_entity_poly.pdbx_seq_one_letter_code
_entity_poly.pdbx_strand_id
1 'polypeptide(L)'
;MTKNCPNCGKQLPDDAKFCMDCGHSFETVSKSSLDGIMKNGKIFIVIIAIVVILGLLVIAMTGNNDNSNVESTTDDADHVTLTITEVSGWDSSSGKKSYTLYTQALFSKVPDDMNGYLIKTTYFDKNGTQIGQETEKLNQVYYDSNYAISFGHYTTYKLPDPDHVTVEIIKDGKTVDNYTEKIDTNKIKYLN
;
A
#
# COMPACT_ATOMS: atom_id res chain seq x y z
N MET A 1 -30.93 -22.52 -10.48
CA MET A 1 -29.84 -23.13 -9.69
C MET A 1 -28.97 -21.98 -9.17
N THR A 2 -28.33 -22.13 -8.01
CA THR A 2 -27.57 -21.06 -7.33
C THR A 2 -26.24 -21.60 -6.84
N LYS A 3 -25.19 -20.79 -6.89
CA LYS A 3 -23.83 -21.12 -6.45
C LYS A 3 -23.41 -20.19 -5.32
N ASN A 4 -22.57 -20.70 -4.42
CA ASN A 4 -22.00 -19.86 -3.38
C ASN A 4 -20.66 -19.29 -3.84
N CYS A 5 -20.41 -18.02 -3.54
CA CYS A 5 -19.11 -17.43 -3.78
C CYS A 5 -18.06 -18.12 -2.89
N PRO A 6 -16.94 -18.62 -3.45
CA PRO A 6 -15.89 -19.24 -2.65
C PRO A 6 -15.15 -18.21 -1.76
N ASN A 7 -15.21 -16.92 -2.09
CA ASN A 7 -14.51 -15.88 -1.36
C ASN A 7 -15.29 -15.37 -0.13
N CYS A 8 -16.61 -15.18 -0.26
CA CYS A 8 -17.43 -14.60 0.83
C CYS A 8 -18.61 -15.48 1.28
N GLY A 9 -18.82 -16.64 0.66
CA GLY A 9 -19.90 -17.57 1.01
C GLY A 9 -21.30 -17.15 0.59
N LYS A 10 -21.48 -15.96 -0.01
CA LYS A 10 -22.79 -15.47 -0.43
C LYS A 10 -23.39 -16.33 -1.54
N GLN A 11 -24.69 -16.56 -1.48
CA GLN A 11 -25.45 -17.28 -2.51
C GLN A 11 -25.73 -16.34 -3.70
N LEU A 12 -25.29 -16.72 -4.89
CA LEU A 12 -25.47 -15.98 -6.12
C LEU A 12 -26.20 -16.82 -7.18
N PRO A 13 -26.82 -16.16 -8.17
CA PRO A 13 -27.26 -16.81 -9.39
C PRO A 13 -26.11 -17.57 -10.08
N ASP A 14 -26.39 -18.72 -10.69
CA ASP A 14 -25.37 -19.52 -11.36
C ASP A 14 -24.70 -18.81 -12.54
N ASP A 15 -25.43 -17.93 -13.20
CA ASP A 15 -24.98 -17.09 -14.32
C ASP A 15 -24.21 -15.84 -13.88
N ALA A 16 -24.06 -15.59 -12.56
CA ALA A 16 -23.28 -14.47 -12.06
C ALA A 16 -21.81 -14.60 -12.50
N LYS A 17 -21.34 -13.62 -13.29
CA LYS A 17 -19.95 -13.51 -13.75
C LYS A 17 -19.00 -12.98 -12.69
N PHE A 18 -19.53 -12.24 -11.72
CA PHE A 18 -18.79 -11.69 -10.58
C PHE A 18 -19.68 -11.65 -9.34
N CYS A 19 -19.07 -11.63 -8.15
CA CYS A 19 -19.79 -11.50 -6.90
C CYS A 19 -20.14 -10.03 -6.66
N MET A 20 -21.44 -9.73 -6.55
CA MET A 20 -21.93 -8.36 -6.29
C MET A 20 -21.61 -7.85 -4.88
N ASP A 21 -21.29 -8.74 -3.94
CA ASP A 21 -20.95 -8.37 -2.56
C ASP A 21 -19.45 -8.17 -2.33
N CYS A 22 -18.58 -8.98 -2.96
CA CYS A 22 -17.13 -8.94 -2.70
C CYS A 22 -16.25 -8.71 -3.93
N GLY A 23 -16.85 -8.60 -5.13
CA GLY A 23 -16.12 -8.34 -6.37
C GLY A 23 -15.38 -9.54 -6.98
N HIS A 24 -15.46 -10.74 -6.39
CA HIS A 24 -14.78 -11.93 -6.93
C HIS A 24 -15.28 -12.31 -8.34
N SER A 25 -14.39 -12.36 -9.33
CA SER A 25 -14.72 -12.76 -10.70
C SER A 25 -14.72 -14.28 -10.86
N PHE A 26 -15.76 -14.81 -11.51
CA PHE A 26 -15.92 -16.23 -11.82
C PHE A 26 -15.45 -16.57 -13.25
N GLU A 27 -15.02 -15.58 -14.04
CA GLU A 27 -14.50 -15.85 -15.38
C GLU A 27 -13.07 -16.40 -15.30
N THR A 28 -12.93 -17.67 -15.68
CA THR A 28 -11.61 -18.26 -15.91
C THR A 28 -11.04 -17.63 -17.17
N VAL A 29 -9.99 -16.82 -17.05
CA VAL A 29 -9.32 -16.20 -18.20
C VAL A 29 -8.72 -17.31 -19.05
N SER A 30 -9.44 -17.74 -20.10
CA SER A 30 -8.85 -18.57 -21.13
C SER A 30 -7.74 -17.76 -21.79
N LYS A 31 -6.49 -18.19 -21.63
CA LYS A 31 -5.36 -17.71 -22.44
C LYS A 31 -5.63 -18.11 -23.90
N SER A 32 -6.42 -17.33 -24.63
CA SER A 32 -6.78 -17.60 -26.02
C SER A 32 -6.72 -16.33 -26.87
N SER A 33 -5.62 -15.58 -26.77
CA SER A 33 -5.30 -14.48 -27.70
C SER A 33 -3.80 -14.21 -27.75
N LEU A 34 -2.98 -15.22 -28.06
CA LEU A 34 -1.57 -14.99 -28.43
C LEU A 34 -1.01 -16.02 -29.43
N ASP A 35 -1.85 -16.85 -30.04
CA ASP A 35 -1.38 -17.95 -30.89
C ASP A 35 -1.58 -17.67 -32.39
N GLY A 36 -1.12 -16.50 -32.83
CA GLY A 36 -1.27 -16.01 -34.21
C GLY A 36 0.02 -15.71 -34.97
N ILE A 37 1.21 -15.88 -34.36
CA ILE A 37 2.48 -15.43 -34.96
C ILE A 37 3.41 -16.60 -35.36
N MET A 38 3.11 -17.83 -34.96
CA MET A 38 3.96 -19.00 -35.24
C MET A 38 3.60 -19.71 -36.56
N LYS A 39 3.86 -19.09 -37.71
CA LYS A 39 3.75 -19.83 -39.00
C LYS A 39 4.94 -19.82 -39.95
N ASN A 40 6.05 -19.12 -39.72
CA ASN A 40 7.22 -19.21 -40.62
C ASN A 40 8.57 -19.23 -39.88
N GLY A 41 8.99 -20.43 -39.47
CA GLY A 41 10.18 -20.69 -38.64
C GLY A 41 11.53 -20.24 -39.21
N LYS A 42 11.62 -19.79 -40.47
CA LYS A 42 12.87 -19.23 -41.03
C LYS A 42 13.04 -17.73 -40.75
N ILE A 43 11.94 -16.97 -40.64
CA ILE A 43 11.99 -15.53 -40.39
C ILE A 43 12.26 -15.25 -38.91
N PHE A 44 11.71 -16.08 -38.02
CA PHE A 44 11.88 -15.93 -36.57
C PHE A 44 13.32 -16.20 -36.12
N ILE A 45 14.02 -17.17 -36.74
CA ILE A 45 15.44 -17.46 -36.45
C ILE A 45 16.32 -16.27 -36.82
N VAL A 46 16.06 -15.60 -37.93
CA VAL A 46 16.85 -14.44 -38.38
C VAL A 46 16.61 -13.23 -37.47
N ILE A 47 15.36 -12.97 -37.06
CA ILE A 47 15.03 -11.87 -36.15
C ILE A 47 15.60 -12.14 -34.74
N ILE A 48 15.48 -13.37 -34.22
CA ILE A 48 16.11 -13.75 -32.95
C ILE A 48 17.63 -13.61 -33.04
N ALA A 49 18.27 -14.08 -34.12
CA ALA A 49 19.71 -13.93 -34.28
C ALA A 49 20.14 -12.45 -34.30
N ILE A 50 19.40 -11.58 -34.98
CA ILE A 50 19.70 -10.13 -35.03
C ILE A 50 19.49 -9.47 -33.65
N VAL A 51 18.43 -9.82 -32.92
CA VAL A 51 18.16 -9.28 -31.58
C VAL A 51 19.18 -9.78 -30.56
N VAL A 52 19.58 -11.04 -30.64
CA VAL A 52 20.64 -11.62 -29.78
C VAL A 52 21.99 -10.99 -30.10
N ILE A 53 22.31 -10.73 -31.37
CA ILE A 53 23.56 -10.05 -31.76
C ILE A 53 23.57 -8.60 -31.27
N LEU A 54 22.47 -7.86 -31.41
CA LEU A 54 22.36 -6.49 -30.90
C LEU A 54 22.39 -6.46 -29.36
N GLY A 55 21.76 -7.42 -28.69
CA GLY A 55 21.81 -7.57 -27.23
C GLY A 55 23.19 -7.93 -26.72
N LEU A 56 23.91 -8.84 -27.39
CA LEU A 56 25.29 -9.20 -27.05
C LEU A 56 26.27 -8.04 -27.25
N LEU A 57 26.04 -7.18 -28.25
CA LEU A 57 26.82 -5.94 -28.44
C LEU A 57 26.59 -4.93 -27.32
N VAL A 58 25.38 -4.88 -26.75
CA VAL A 58 25.07 -4.05 -25.57
C VAL A 58 25.75 -4.62 -24.32
N ILE A 59 25.70 -5.94 -24.13
CA ILE A 59 26.32 -6.63 -22.98
C ILE A 59 27.86 -6.49 -23.01
N ALA A 60 28.48 -6.48 -24.19
CA ALA A 60 29.93 -6.27 -24.32
C ALA A 60 30.40 -4.86 -23.95
N MET A 61 29.49 -3.87 -23.81
CA MET A 61 29.82 -2.52 -23.33
C MET A 61 29.54 -2.31 -21.84
N THR A 62 28.90 -3.27 -21.16
CA THR A 62 28.65 -3.23 -19.72
C THR A 62 29.47 -4.33 -19.05
N GLY A 63 30.52 -3.94 -18.33
CA GLY A 63 31.32 -4.88 -17.54
C GLY A 63 30.46 -5.68 -16.56
N ASN A 64 30.74 -6.98 -16.47
CA ASN A 64 30.11 -7.90 -15.54
C ASN A 64 30.14 -7.35 -14.10
N ASN A 65 28.97 -7.19 -13.51
CA ASN A 65 28.78 -7.46 -12.09
C ASN A 65 27.80 -8.62 -12.01
N ASP A 66 28.34 -9.83 -11.86
CA ASP A 66 27.55 -10.99 -11.48
C ASP A 66 26.91 -10.68 -10.12
N ASN A 67 25.63 -10.35 -10.12
CA ASN A 67 24.84 -10.41 -8.91
C ASN A 67 23.62 -11.26 -9.20
N SER A 68 23.82 -12.57 -9.06
CA SER A 68 22.74 -13.55 -8.95
C SER A 68 21.92 -13.19 -7.70
N ASN A 69 20.85 -12.40 -7.87
CA ASN A 69 19.82 -12.31 -6.86
C ASN A 69 18.96 -13.56 -6.97
N VAL A 70 19.31 -14.54 -6.14
CA VAL A 70 18.43 -15.59 -5.69
C VAL A 70 17.20 -14.91 -5.10
N GLU A 71 16.06 -15.04 -5.78
CA GLU A 71 14.74 -14.70 -5.25
C GLU A 71 14.48 -15.63 -4.05
N SER A 72 14.93 -15.17 -2.90
CA SER A 72 14.78 -15.85 -1.62
C SER A 72 13.50 -15.31 -1.00
N THR A 73 12.49 -16.15 -0.95
CA THR A 73 11.26 -15.94 -0.20
C THR A 73 11.56 -15.77 1.28
N THR A 74 11.74 -14.52 1.71
CA THR A 74 11.61 -14.08 3.11
C THR A 74 10.75 -12.82 3.13
N ASP A 75 9.55 -12.92 2.57
CA ASP A 75 8.56 -11.83 2.43
C ASP A 75 8.10 -11.27 3.79
N ASP A 76 8.28 -12.04 4.86
CA ASP A 76 7.64 -11.76 6.14
C ASP A 76 8.45 -10.86 7.09
N ALA A 77 9.72 -10.58 6.75
CA ALA A 77 10.62 -9.75 7.55
C ALA A 77 10.52 -8.25 7.24
N ASP A 78 9.83 -7.86 6.16
CA ASP A 78 9.77 -6.47 5.70
C ASP A 78 8.40 -5.79 5.88
N HIS A 79 7.42 -6.52 6.42
CA HIS A 79 6.07 -6.02 6.63
C HIS A 79 5.81 -5.59 8.07
N VAL A 80 5.15 -4.45 8.21
CA VAL A 80 4.63 -3.90 9.47
C VAL A 80 3.12 -4.03 9.46
N THR A 81 2.55 -4.76 10.41
CA THR A 81 1.10 -4.85 10.62
C THR A 81 0.65 -3.92 11.73
N LEU A 82 -0.28 -3.03 11.43
CA LEU A 82 -0.90 -2.13 12.41
C LEU A 82 -2.42 -2.04 12.23
N THR A 83 -3.10 -1.62 13.29
CA THR A 83 -4.52 -1.31 13.31
C THR A 83 -4.68 0.13 13.78
N ILE A 84 -5.21 1.00 12.93
CA ILE A 84 -5.55 2.38 13.30
C ILE A 84 -6.70 2.31 14.31
N THR A 85 -6.46 2.79 15.53
CA THR A 85 -7.43 2.72 16.63
C THR A 85 -8.25 3.99 16.73
N GLU A 86 -7.64 5.14 16.43
CA GLU A 86 -8.28 6.44 16.55
C GLU A 86 -7.53 7.49 15.71
N VAL A 87 -8.27 8.48 15.20
CA VAL A 87 -7.73 9.76 14.76
C VAL A 87 -8.38 10.83 15.60
N SER A 88 -7.57 11.66 16.26
CA SER A 88 -8.05 12.72 17.13
C SER A 88 -7.28 14.01 16.88
N GLY A 89 -7.60 15.04 17.66
CA GLY A 89 -7.00 16.34 17.50
C GLY A 89 -7.39 17.33 18.58
N TRP A 90 -6.54 18.33 18.76
CA TRP A 90 -6.74 19.44 19.68
C TRP A 90 -6.52 20.77 18.98
N ASP A 91 -7.15 21.82 19.48
CA ASP A 91 -6.84 23.19 19.09
C ASP A 91 -5.99 23.88 20.16
N SER A 92 -5.23 24.88 19.75
CA SER A 92 -4.48 25.74 20.67
C SER A 92 -4.78 27.21 20.36
N SER A 93 -5.05 27.96 21.44
CA SER A 93 -5.35 29.39 21.42
C SER A 93 -4.34 30.23 22.22
N SER A 94 -3.23 29.65 22.67
CA SER A 94 -2.15 30.37 23.38
C SER A 94 -1.33 31.30 22.48
N GLY A 95 -1.68 31.38 21.19
CA GLY A 95 -1.11 32.25 20.17
C GLY A 95 -2.06 32.37 18.99
N LYS A 96 -1.56 32.26 17.75
CA LYS A 96 -2.43 32.12 16.58
C LYS A 96 -3.22 30.82 16.70
N LYS A 97 -4.56 30.89 16.59
CA LYS A 97 -5.44 29.71 16.64
C LYS A 97 -4.93 28.64 15.68
N SER A 98 -4.67 27.45 16.20
CA SER A 98 -4.13 26.32 15.45
C SER A 98 -4.89 25.04 15.79
N TYR A 99 -4.84 24.09 14.86
CA TYR A 99 -5.52 22.80 14.94
C TYR A 99 -4.51 21.71 14.64
N THR A 100 -4.39 20.73 15.51
CA THR A 100 -3.48 19.59 15.34
C THR A 100 -4.29 18.32 15.19
N LEU A 101 -3.96 17.53 14.16
CA LEU A 101 -4.43 16.17 13.96
C LEU A 101 -3.31 15.19 14.31
N TYR A 102 -3.68 14.04 14.86
CA TYR A 102 -2.77 12.92 15.09
C TYR A 102 -3.52 11.59 14.95
N THR A 103 -2.76 10.55 14.64
CA THR A 103 -3.27 9.19 14.45
C THR A 103 -2.72 8.29 15.53
N GLN A 104 -3.55 7.40 16.05
CA GLN A 104 -3.16 6.35 16.98
C GLN A 104 -3.33 4.99 16.33
N ALA A 105 -2.33 4.12 16.46
CA ALA A 105 -2.43 2.74 16.00
C ALA A 105 -1.78 1.74 16.96
N LEU A 106 -2.36 0.54 17.01
CA LEU A 106 -1.75 -0.63 17.64
C LEU A 106 -0.91 -1.37 16.59
N PHE A 107 0.37 -1.55 16.87
CA PHE A 107 1.27 -2.32 16.02
C PHE A 107 1.27 -3.78 16.50
N SER A 108 0.88 -4.70 15.61
CA SER A 108 0.74 -6.13 15.93
C SER A 108 1.86 -6.99 15.36
N LYS A 109 2.56 -6.49 14.33
CA LYS A 109 3.76 -7.10 13.75
C LYS A 109 4.72 -6.01 13.33
N VAL A 110 5.97 -6.08 13.75
CA VAL A 110 7.06 -5.23 13.24
C VAL A 110 8.31 -6.07 12.99
N PRO A 111 9.12 -5.73 11.98
CA PRO A 111 10.46 -6.29 11.79
C PRO A 111 11.35 -6.16 13.04
N ASP A 112 12.28 -7.09 13.22
CA ASP A 112 13.28 -7.05 14.30
C ASP A 112 14.19 -5.80 14.18
N ASP A 113 14.52 -5.41 12.94
CA ASP A 113 15.27 -4.20 12.64
C ASP A 113 14.40 -3.17 11.93
N MET A 114 13.98 -2.16 12.70
CA MET A 114 13.19 -1.03 12.20
C MET A 114 14.04 0.10 11.62
N ASN A 115 15.37 -0.05 11.54
CA ASN A 115 16.21 0.99 10.98
C ASN A 115 15.89 1.24 9.50
N GLY A 116 15.67 2.51 9.17
CA GLY A 116 15.35 2.93 7.80
C GLY A 116 13.88 2.77 7.41
N TYR A 117 13.01 2.30 8.30
CA TYR A 117 11.57 2.39 8.12
C TYR A 117 11.09 3.81 8.42
N LEU A 118 10.24 4.33 7.56
CA LEU A 118 9.51 5.58 7.74
C LEU A 118 8.02 5.27 7.82
N ILE A 119 7.31 6.08 8.59
CA ILE A 119 5.85 6.09 8.63
C ILE A 119 5.38 7.43 8.10
N LYS A 120 4.62 7.40 7.01
CA LYS A 120 4.00 8.57 6.40
C LYS A 120 2.51 8.55 6.67
N THR A 121 2.03 9.56 7.36
CA THR A 121 0.61 9.75 7.65
C THR A 121 0.07 10.88 6.82
N THR A 122 -0.98 10.63 6.05
CA THR A 122 -1.61 11.60 5.15
C THR A 122 -3.09 11.71 5.47
N TYR A 123 -3.56 12.92 5.74
CA TYR A 123 -4.96 13.24 6.01
C TYR A 123 -5.62 13.80 4.76
N PHE A 124 -6.84 13.35 4.47
CA PHE A 124 -7.60 13.74 3.30
C PHE A 124 -8.97 14.31 3.69
N ASP A 125 -9.50 15.20 2.85
CA ASP A 125 -10.90 15.62 2.90
C ASP A 125 -11.83 14.62 2.18
N LYS A 126 -13.14 14.87 2.22
CA LYS A 126 -14.16 14.01 1.59
C LYS A 126 -14.07 13.90 0.07
N ASN A 127 -13.33 14.80 -0.57
CA ASN A 127 -13.10 14.79 -2.02
C ASN A 127 -11.81 14.04 -2.38
N GLY A 128 -11.09 13.50 -1.38
CA GLY A 128 -9.77 12.90 -1.57
C GLY A 128 -8.64 13.91 -1.74
N THR A 129 -8.86 15.18 -1.37
CA THR A 129 -7.79 16.20 -1.39
C THR A 129 -6.93 16.03 -0.16
N GLN A 130 -5.62 15.90 -0.34
CA GLN A 130 -4.68 15.91 0.78
C GLN A 130 -4.73 17.26 1.50
N ILE A 131 -5.08 17.24 2.79
CA ILE A 131 -5.14 18.44 3.64
C ILE A 131 -3.92 18.58 4.55
N GLY A 132 -3.21 17.48 4.82
CA GLY A 132 -2.03 17.46 5.67
C GLY A 132 -1.27 16.15 5.55
N GLN A 133 0.02 16.19 5.82
CA GLN A 133 0.85 15.00 5.91
C GLN A 133 1.98 15.22 6.91
N GLU A 134 2.48 14.12 7.45
CA GLU A 134 3.72 14.06 8.22
C GLU A 134 4.46 12.76 7.89
N THR A 135 5.79 12.81 7.86
CA THR A 135 6.62 11.61 7.66
C THR A 135 7.72 11.59 8.70
N GLU A 136 7.73 10.54 9.49
CA GLU A 136 8.68 10.36 10.59
C GLU A 136 9.35 8.98 10.52
N LYS A 137 10.46 8.84 11.24
CA LYS A 137 11.11 7.53 11.37
C LYS A 137 10.24 6.64 12.23
N LEU A 138 10.05 5.38 11.81
CA LEU A 138 9.37 4.39 12.62
C LEU A 138 10.37 3.74 13.59
N ASN A 139 10.92 4.52 14.50
CA ASN A 139 11.84 4.04 15.52
C ASN A 139 11.11 3.77 16.85
N GLN A 140 11.49 2.69 17.54
CA GLN A 140 11.01 2.32 18.88
C GLN A 140 9.52 1.97 19.01
N VAL A 141 9.01 1.08 18.15
CA VAL A 141 7.76 0.36 18.45
C VAL A 141 8.07 -0.73 19.47
N TYR A 142 7.57 -0.61 20.70
CA TYR A 142 7.73 -1.65 21.71
C TYR A 142 6.76 -2.80 21.39
N TYR A 143 7.26 -3.88 20.80
CA TYR A 143 6.47 -4.97 20.21
C TYR A 143 5.47 -5.64 21.17
N ASP A 144 5.75 -5.62 22.48
CA ASP A 144 4.90 -6.24 23.50
C ASP A 144 3.93 -5.25 24.19
N SER A 145 3.74 -4.06 23.60
CA SER A 145 2.85 -3.05 24.16
C SER A 145 1.44 -3.22 23.60
N ASN A 146 0.48 -3.51 24.48
CA ASN A 146 -0.96 -3.42 24.16
C ASN A 146 -1.45 -1.96 24.06
N TYR A 147 -0.54 -1.00 23.84
CA TYR A 147 -0.83 0.42 23.82
C TYR A 147 -0.74 0.96 22.40
N ALA A 148 -1.74 1.75 22.02
CA ALA A 148 -1.69 2.47 20.76
C ALA A 148 -0.64 3.59 20.83
N ILE A 149 0.16 3.71 19.77
CA ILE A 149 1.19 4.74 19.63
C ILE A 149 0.61 5.89 18.81
N SER A 150 0.88 7.13 19.23
CA SER A 150 0.49 8.35 18.52
C SER A 150 1.58 8.80 17.55
N PHE A 151 1.21 9.14 16.33
CA PHE A 151 2.11 9.60 15.27
C PHE A 151 1.35 10.49 14.27
N GLY A 152 2.05 11.02 13.27
CA GLY A 152 1.44 11.78 12.18
C GLY A 152 0.90 13.15 12.64
N HIS A 153 1.62 13.84 13.52
CA HIS A 153 1.17 15.09 14.12
C HIS A 153 1.19 16.25 13.10
N TYR A 154 0.04 16.57 12.51
CA TYR A 154 -0.10 17.63 11.52
C TYR A 154 -0.79 18.86 12.12
N THR A 155 -0.15 20.03 12.07
CA THR A 155 -0.71 21.28 12.61
C THR A 155 -0.99 22.30 11.51
N THR A 156 -2.17 22.91 11.55
CA THR A 156 -2.62 23.93 10.60
C THR A 156 -3.29 25.11 11.30
N TYR A 157 -3.36 26.25 10.61
CA TYR A 157 -4.04 27.47 11.08
C TYR A 157 -5.42 27.68 10.45
N LYS A 158 -5.82 26.80 9.52
CA LYS A 158 -7.17 26.75 8.95
C LYS A 158 -7.86 25.54 9.57
N LEU A 159 -9.13 25.69 9.99
CA LEU A 159 -9.93 24.58 10.51
C LEU A 159 -9.92 23.43 9.49
N PRO A 160 -9.33 22.27 9.81
CA PRO A 160 -9.34 21.11 8.91
C PRO A 160 -10.72 20.42 8.96
N ASP A 161 -11.09 19.80 7.83
CA ASP A 161 -12.30 18.96 7.68
C ASP A 161 -11.87 17.56 7.21
N PRO A 162 -11.26 16.76 8.10
CA PRO A 162 -10.70 15.47 7.74
C PRO A 162 -11.78 14.42 7.54
N ASP A 163 -11.59 13.56 6.56
CA ASP A 163 -12.54 12.53 6.15
C ASP A 163 -11.98 11.11 6.35
N HIS A 164 -10.75 10.88 5.89
CA HIS A 164 -10.04 9.63 6.06
C HIS A 164 -8.53 9.90 6.19
N VAL A 165 -7.82 8.93 6.76
CA VAL A 165 -6.36 8.94 6.90
C VAL A 165 -5.78 7.77 6.13
N THR A 166 -4.59 7.98 5.57
CA THR A 166 -3.75 6.90 5.03
C THR A 166 -2.41 6.89 5.76
N VAL A 167 -1.97 5.71 6.17
CA VAL A 167 -0.69 5.44 6.81
C VAL A 167 0.12 4.52 5.91
N GLU A 168 1.23 5.02 5.38
CA GLU A 168 2.16 4.29 4.53
C GLU A 168 3.42 3.95 5.33
N ILE A 169 3.83 2.69 5.29
CA ILE A 169 5.11 2.23 5.79
C ILE A 169 6.08 2.21 4.62
N ILE A 170 7.20 2.91 4.75
CA ILE A 170 8.15 3.12 3.66
C ILE A 170 9.52 2.59 4.07
N LYS A 171 10.10 1.74 3.23
CA LYS A 171 11.46 1.22 3.37
C LYS A 171 12.21 1.41 2.05
N ASP A 172 13.42 1.95 2.13
CA ASP A 172 14.30 2.20 0.98
C ASP A 172 13.60 2.98 -0.17
N GLY A 173 12.73 3.93 0.20
CA GLY A 173 11.99 4.78 -0.71
C GLY A 173 10.76 4.15 -1.36
N LYS A 174 10.37 2.94 -0.97
CA LYS A 174 9.18 2.24 -1.47
C LYS A 174 8.17 2.01 -0.35
N THR A 175 6.89 2.20 -0.66
CA THR A 175 5.80 1.80 0.24
C THR A 175 5.74 0.28 0.32
N VAL A 176 5.93 -0.27 1.51
CA VAL A 176 5.87 -1.72 1.81
C VAL A 176 4.55 -2.13 2.43
N ASP A 177 3.90 -1.22 3.18
CA ASP A 177 2.54 -1.42 3.70
C ASP A 177 1.74 -0.13 3.60
N ASN A 178 0.41 -0.26 3.48
CA ASN A 178 -0.51 0.87 3.38
C ASN A 178 -1.84 0.57 4.08
N TYR A 179 -2.26 1.48 4.95
CA TYR A 179 -3.47 1.38 5.76
C TYR A 179 -4.33 2.62 5.56
N THR A 180 -5.61 2.44 5.26
CA THR A 180 -6.55 3.57 5.11
C THR A 180 -7.75 3.35 6.02
N GLU A 181 -8.09 4.37 6.80
CA GLU A 181 -9.19 4.31 7.76
C GLU A 181 -10.09 5.54 7.68
N LYS A 182 -11.39 5.32 7.86
CA LYS A 182 -12.37 6.41 7.93
C LYS A 182 -12.26 7.11 9.28
N ILE A 183 -12.23 8.45 9.26
CA ILE A 183 -12.12 9.22 10.51
C ILE A 183 -13.50 9.39 11.14
N ASP A 184 -13.65 8.96 12.40
CA ASP A 184 -14.78 9.35 13.25
C ASP A 184 -14.55 10.76 13.79
N THR A 185 -15.15 11.76 13.14
CA THR A 185 -14.99 13.18 13.49
C THR A 185 -15.49 13.53 14.89
N ASN A 186 -16.32 12.68 15.52
CA ASN A 186 -16.77 12.86 16.90
C ASN A 186 -15.62 12.69 17.92
N LYS A 187 -14.51 12.07 17.51
CA LYS A 187 -13.29 11.90 18.32
C LYS A 187 -12.37 13.12 18.28
N ILE A 188 -12.63 14.08 17.39
CA ILE A 188 -11.80 15.28 17.22
C ILE A 188 -12.38 16.40 18.07
N LYS A 189 -11.66 16.80 19.11
CA LYS A 189 -12.17 17.70 20.15
C LYS A 189 -12.62 19.06 19.63
N TYR A 190 -11.94 19.63 18.64
CA TYR A 190 -12.28 20.96 18.12
C TYR A 190 -13.41 20.96 17.08
N LEU A 191 -13.95 19.79 16.73
CA LEU A 191 -15.13 19.64 15.87
C LEU A 191 -16.42 19.45 16.66
N ASN A 192 -16.34 19.30 18.00
CA ASN A 192 -17.46 19.03 18.90
C ASN A 192 -17.46 20.01 20.09
#